data_AF-A0A1G3WMA4-F1
#
_entry.id   AF-A0A1G3WMA4-F1
#
_cell.length_a   1.000
_cell.length_b   1.000
_cell.length_c   1.000
_cell.angle_alpha   90.00
_cell.angle_beta   90.00
_cell.angle_gamma   90.00
#
_symmetry.space_group_name_H-M   'P 1'
#
loop_
_entity.id
_entity.type
_entity.pdbx_description
1 polymer ?
#
loop_
_entity_poly.entity_id
_entity_poly.type
_entity_poly.pdbx_seq_one_letter_code
_entity_poly.pdbx_strand_id
1 'polypeptide(L)'
;MNRILRFITAGALLAIVSVALIGCASADGLTRFLLVAGQNVETADSLDDVDTADVSDDLVDELAFVISGEVMLLEEGTELTPAEKIAEIRRLRNEIRLTHEAIVASRETVRSSFQNLREDVATFRASGATLTEEQRARVIELTDEVKQINAALRDSIGNCYQRMHALRGRYNLQNVDEILAAHHDVLDILTARQAHLARIQVIFAELDLMVAVPEA
;
A
#
# COMPACT_ATOMS: atom_id res chain seq x y z
N MET A 1 43.29 -10.05 51.26
CA MET A 1 42.82 -10.49 49.93
C MET A 1 41.29 -10.60 49.80
N ASN A 2 40.49 -9.82 50.57
CA ASN A 2 39.02 -10.01 50.66
C ASN A 2 38.16 -8.76 50.37
N ARG A 3 38.77 -7.57 50.17
CA ARG A 3 38.02 -6.33 49.90
C ARG A 3 37.87 -6.06 48.40
N ILE A 4 38.93 -6.26 47.61
CA ILE A 4 38.92 -6.05 46.16
C ILE A 4 37.95 -7.02 45.46
N LEU A 5 37.89 -8.28 45.90
CA LEU A 5 36.99 -9.28 45.32
C LEU A 5 35.50 -8.93 45.53
N ARG A 6 35.15 -8.31 46.68
CA ARG A 6 33.76 -7.90 46.98
C ARG A 6 33.28 -6.71 46.13
N PHE A 7 34.18 -5.78 45.80
CA PHE A 7 33.86 -4.66 44.91
C PHE A 7 33.66 -5.10 43.46
N ILE A 8 34.44 -6.08 42.99
CA ILE A 8 34.31 -6.62 41.64
C ILE A 8 32.99 -7.38 41.49
N THR A 9 32.60 -8.20 42.48
CA THR A 9 31.31 -8.92 42.43
C THR A 9 30.11 -7.99 42.56
N ALA A 10 30.19 -6.92 43.37
CA ALA A 10 29.10 -5.95 43.49
C ALA A 10 28.95 -5.09 42.21
N GLY A 11 30.06 -4.68 41.59
CA GLY A 11 30.03 -3.95 40.32
C GLY A 11 29.51 -4.79 39.15
N ALA A 12 29.88 -6.07 39.08
CA ALA A 12 29.37 -6.98 38.07
C ALA A 12 27.86 -7.25 38.23
N LEU A 13 27.37 -7.40 39.46
CA LEU A 13 25.93 -7.55 39.71
C LEU A 13 25.15 -6.29 39.35
N LEU A 14 25.70 -5.10 39.65
CA LEU A 14 25.05 -3.83 39.30
C LEU A 14 24.99 -3.61 37.78
N ALA A 15 26.04 -4.01 37.05
CA ALA A 15 26.09 -3.96 35.59
C ALA A 15 25.12 -4.96 34.94
N ILE A 16 24.98 -6.17 35.50
CA ILE A 16 24.02 -7.16 34.99
C ILE A 16 22.57 -6.72 35.28
N VAL A 17 22.30 -6.10 36.43
CA VAL A 17 20.96 -5.57 36.75
C VAL A 17 20.63 -4.35 35.89
N SER A 18 21.60 -3.49 35.55
CA SER A 18 21.36 -2.35 34.66
C SER A 18 21.22 -2.76 33.18
N VAL A 19 21.92 -3.79 32.71
CA VAL A 19 21.69 -4.37 31.37
C VAL A 19 20.37 -5.15 31.31
N ALA A 20 19.96 -5.81 32.40
CA ALA A 20 18.65 -6.47 32.48
C ALA A 20 17.47 -5.48 32.56
N LEU A 21 17.65 -4.30 33.18
CA LEU A 21 16.63 -3.26 33.22
C LEU A 21 16.49 -2.46 31.92
N ILE A 22 17.56 -2.34 31.12
CA ILE A 22 17.48 -1.75 29.78
C ILE A 22 16.85 -2.73 28.77
N GLY A 23 16.83 -4.03 29.07
CA GLY A 23 16.12 -5.07 28.31
C GLY A 23 14.60 -5.16 28.57
N CYS A 24 14.04 -4.42 29.54
CA CYS A 24 12.62 -4.49 29.94
C CYS A 24 11.74 -3.36 29.39
N ALA A 25 12.21 -2.60 28.40
CA ALA A 25 11.36 -1.80 27.54
C ALA A 25 11.38 -2.38 26.12
N SER A 26 11.05 -3.68 25.99
CA SER A 26 10.61 -4.18 24.69
C SER A 26 9.45 -3.28 24.26
N ALA A 27 9.61 -2.50 23.19
CA ALA A 27 8.53 -1.71 22.64
C ALA A 27 7.31 -2.63 22.53
N ASP A 28 6.27 -2.35 23.33
CA ASP A 28 5.02 -3.10 23.37
C ASP A 28 4.51 -3.31 21.93
N GLY A 29 3.96 -4.49 21.64
CA GLY A 29 3.60 -4.90 20.28
C GLY A 29 2.75 -3.85 19.57
N LEU A 30 1.83 -3.21 20.30
CA LEU A 30 0.99 -2.11 19.81
C LEU A 30 1.81 -0.87 19.42
N THR A 31 2.82 -0.48 20.18
CA THR A 31 3.69 0.65 19.81
C THR A 31 4.44 0.36 18.52
N ARG A 32 4.96 -0.85 18.38
CA ARG A 32 5.66 -1.27 17.16
C ARG A 32 4.70 -1.31 15.97
N PHE A 33 3.50 -1.81 16.16
CA PHE A 33 2.46 -1.81 15.14
C PHE A 33 2.16 -0.37 14.68
N LEU A 34 1.85 0.54 15.61
CA LEU A 34 1.49 1.92 15.29
C LEU A 34 2.60 2.66 14.52
N LEU A 35 3.87 2.39 14.83
CA LEU A 35 4.99 2.94 14.08
C LEU A 35 4.99 2.45 12.63
N VAL A 36 4.84 1.14 12.42
CA VAL A 36 4.83 0.52 11.08
C VAL A 36 3.62 0.96 10.28
N ALA A 37 2.44 1.01 10.92
CA ALA A 37 1.20 1.49 10.32
C ALA A 37 1.32 2.97 9.90
N GLY A 38 1.94 3.82 10.71
CA GLY A 38 2.19 5.22 10.37
C GLY A 38 3.05 5.37 9.10
N GLN A 39 4.11 4.58 8.98
CA GLN A 39 4.94 4.55 7.76
C GLN A 39 4.16 4.08 6.53
N ASN A 40 3.18 3.19 6.73
CA ASN A 40 2.34 2.72 5.65
C ASN A 40 1.38 3.82 5.17
N VAL A 41 0.77 4.58 6.08
CA VAL A 41 -0.05 5.78 5.75
C VAL A 41 0.79 6.78 4.94
N GLU A 42 2.01 7.09 5.40
CA GLU A 42 2.93 7.99 4.67
C GLU A 42 3.26 7.46 3.27
N THR A 43 3.51 6.16 3.14
CA THR A 43 3.81 5.52 1.84
C THR A 43 2.59 5.54 0.93
N ALA A 44 1.39 5.30 1.46
CA ALA A 44 0.13 5.38 0.72
C ALA A 44 -0.11 6.80 0.17
N ASP A 45 0.22 7.84 0.94
CA ASP A 45 0.13 9.25 0.53
C ASP A 45 1.15 9.62 -0.56
N SER A 46 2.24 8.85 -0.68
CA SER A 46 3.28 9.04 -1.71
C SER A 46 3.08 8.25 -3.00
N LEU A 47 2.03 7.41 -3.07
CA LEU A 47 1.72 6.66 -4.28
C LEU A 47 1.36 7.63 -5.41
N ASP A 48 1.90 7.37 -6.61
CA ASP A 48 1.68 8.25 -7.76
C ASP A 48 0.20 8.49 -8.04
N ASP A 49 -0.10 9.71 -8.44
CA ASP A 49 -1.38 10.05 -9.05
C ASP A 49 -1.30 9.85 -10.56
N VAL A 50 -2.39 9.34 -11.13
CA VAL A 50 -2.49 9.21 -12.59
C VAL A 50 -2.89 10.58 -13.13
N ASP A 51 -2.00 11.22 -13.90
CA ASP A 51 -2.27 12.51 -14.51
C ASP A 51 -3.51 12.39 -15.41
N THR A 52 -4.48 13.27 -15.22
CA THR A 52 -5.72 13.30 -16.02
C THR A 52 -5.44 13.52 -17.50
N ALA A 53 -4.32 14.17 -17.84
CA ALA A 53 -3.86 14.32 -19.22
C ALA A 53 -3.37 13.00 -19.83
N ASP A 54 -2.76 12.11 -19.04
CA ASP A 54 -2.28 10.81 -19.52
C ASP A 54 -3.45 9.82 -19.73
N VAL A 55 -4.61 10.06 -19.12
CA VAL A 55 -5.84 9.25 -19.28
C VAL A 55 -7.01 9.94 -20.03
N SER A 56 -6.78 11.12 -20.65
CA SER A 56 -7.79 11.82 -21.47
C SER A 56 -8.18 11.13 -22.78
N ASP A 57 -9.46 11.20 -23.15
CA ASP A 57 -10.01 10.56 -24.36
C ASP A 57 -9.42 11.11 -25.67
N ASP A 58 -8.90 12.36 -25.67
CA ASP A 58 -8.36 13.05 -26.84
C ASP A 58 -7.31 12.24 -27.61
N LEU A 59 -6.42 11.54 -26.89
CA LEU A 59 -5.35 10.73 -27.49
C LEU A 59 -5.88 9.44 -28.16
N VAL A 60 -7.01 8.89 -27.69
CA VAL A 60 -7.62 7.70 -28.32
C VAL A 60 -8.50 8.09 -29.49
N ASP A 61 -9.12 9.26 -29.42
CA ASP A 61 -9.95 9.77 -30.52
C ASP A 61 -9.10 10.07 -31.75
N GLU A 62 -7.86 10.52 -31.58
CA GLU A 62 -6.88 10.63 -32.66
C GLU A 62 -6.59 9.26 -33.31
N LEU A 63 -6.41 8.20 -32.51
CA LEU A 63 -6.21 6.84 -33.03
C LEU A 63 -7.43 6.33 -33.81
N ALA A 64 -8.63 6.55 -33.28
CA ALA A 64 -9.88 6.09 -33.90
C ALA A 64 -10.19 6.83 -35.22
N PHE A 65 -9.78 8.10 -35.32
CA PHE A 65 -9.91 8.88 -36.54
C PHE A 65 -9.05 8.32 -37.68
N VAL A 66 -7.81 7.89 -37.39
CA VAL A 66 -6.92 7.28 -38.39
C VAL A 66 -7.51 5.98 -38.95
N ILE A 67 -8.09 5.12 -38.10
CA ILE A 67 -8.78 3.89 -38.54
C ILE A 67 -9.98 4.21 -39.44
N SER A 68 -10.72 5.28 -39.16
CA SER A 68 -11.90 5.65 -39.96
C SER A 68 -11.53 6.15 -41.36
N GLY A 69 -10.28 6.60 -41.58
CA GLY A 69 -9.75 7.04 -42.87
C GLY A 69 -9.06 5.95 -43.68
N GLU A 70 -8.54 4.89 -43.04
CA GLU A 70 -7.88 3.76 -43.69
C GLU A 70 -8.85 2.58 -43.82
N VAL A 71 -9.22 2.21 -45.06
CA VAL A 71 -10.01 0.99 -45.34
C VAL A 71 -9.16 -0.23 -44.98
N MET A 72 -9.30 -0.76 -43.77
CA MET A 72 -8.58 -1.96 -43.33
C MET A 72 -9.19 -3.24 -43.91
N LEU A 73 -8.33 -4.04 -44.54
CA LEU A 73 -8.58 -5.45 -44.83
C LEU A 73 -8.45 -6.24 -43.53
N LEU A 74 -9.53 -6.88 -43.09
CA LEU A 74 -9.53 -7.74 -41.91
C LEU A 74 -8.80 -9.05 -42.25
N GLU A 75 -7.64 -9.29 -41.65
CA GLU A 75 -7.10 -10.65 -41.56
C GLU A 75 -7.82 -11.38 -40.42
N GLU A 76 -8.50 -12.49 -40.76
CA GLU A 76 -9.09 -13.39 -39.77
C GLU A 76 -7.97 -14.09 -38.99
N GLY A 77 -7.74 -13.64 -37.76
CA GLY A 77 -6.81 -14.23 -36.80
C GLY A 77 -7.38 -14.20 -35.39
N THR A 78 -6.78 -14.97 -34.47
CA THR A 78 -7.11 -14.99 -33.03
C THR A 78 -6.68 -13.74 -32.27
N GLU A 79 -6.01 -12.80 -32.93
CA GLU A 79 -5.58 -11.52 -32.35
C GLU A 79 -6.65 -10.45 -32.58
N LEU A 80 -6.81 -9.56 -31.59
CA LEU A 80 -7.72 -8.42 -31.70
C LEU A 80 -7.35 -7.56 -32.92
N THR A 81 -8.36 -7.18 -33.69
CA THR A 81 -8.20 -6.19 -34.76
C THR A 81 -7.77 -4.84 -34.18
N PRO A 82 -7.15 -3.93 -34.94
CA PRO A 82 -6.77 -2.62 -34.41
C PRO A 82 -7.96 -1.81 -33.87
N ALA A 83 -9.16 -1.97 -34.44
CA ALA A 83 -10.37 -1.35 -33.93
C ALA A 83 -10.79 -1.92 -32.55
N GLU A 84 -10.70 -3.23 -32.36
CA GLU A 84 -10.96 -3.88 -31.06
C GLU A 84 -9.91 -3.50 -30.02
N LYS A 85 -8.63 -3.41 -30.40
CA LYS A 85 -7.54 -2.94 -29.51
C LYS A 85 -7.80 -1.50 -29.03
N ILE A 86 -8.26 -0.61 -29.91
CA ILE A 86 -8.63 0.76 -29.52
C ILE A 86 -9.83 0.76 -28.56
N ALA A 87 -10.86 -0.04 -28.84
CA ALA A 87 -12.02 -0.15 -27.94
C ALA A 87 -11.60 -0.66 -26.55
N GLU A 88 -10.68 -1.62 -26.52
CA GLU A 88 -10.13 -2.16 -25.28
C GLU A 88 -9.28 -1.12 -24.52
N ILE A 89 -8.45 -0.34 -25.21
CA ILE A 89 -7.71 0.78 -24.61
C ILE A 89 -8.69 1.76 -23.95
N ARG A 90 -9.81 2.12 -24.61
CA ARG A 90 -10.84 3.00 -24.00
C ARG A 90 -11.43 2.38 -22.73
N ARG A 91 -11.77 1.09 -22.76
CA ARG A 91 -12.28 0.36 -21.59
C ARG A 91 -11.28 0.42 -20.44
N LEU A 92 -10.02 0.09 -20.70
CA LEU A 92 -8.95 0.09 -19.70
C LEU A 92 -8.70 1.48 -19.12
N ARG A 93 -8.73 2.55 -19.91
CA ARG A 93 -8.60 3.93 -19.39
C ARG A 93 -9.68 4.28 -18.39
N ASN A 94 -10.94 3.94 -18.70
CA ASN A 94 -12.03 4.17 -17.76
C ASN A 94 -11.85 3.35 -16.47
N GLU A 95 -11.40 2.10 -16.57
CA GLU A 95 -11.10 1.27 -15.39
C GLU A 95 -9.94 1.83 -14.57
N ILE A 96 -8.84 2.21 -15.20
CA ILE A 96 -7.70 2.89 -14.55
C ILE A 96 -8.19 4.12 -13.78
N ARG A 97 -9.04 4.96 -14.39
CA ARG A 97 -9.59 6.14 -13.72
C ARG A 97 -10.42 5.77 -12.49
N LEU A 98 -11.36 4.84 -12.63
CA LEU A 98 -12.22 4.39 -11.52
C LEU A 98 -11.42 3.73 -10.40
N THR A 99 -10.44 2.89 -10.73
CA THR A 99 -9.56 2.25 -9.75
C THR A 99 -8.67 3.28 -9.06
N HIS A 100 -8.17 4.28 -9.79
CA HIS A 100 -7.41 5.38 -9.20
C HIS A 100 -8.25 6.21 -8.23
N GLU A 101 -9.47 6.59 -8.61
CA GLU A 101 -10.44 7.28 -7.73
C GLU A 101 -10.71 6.46 -6.45
N ALA A 102 -10.88 5.14 -6.58
CA ALA A 102 -11.08 4.23 -5.45
C ALA A 102 -9.84 4.13 -4.54
N ILE A 103 -8.63 4.18 -5.10
CA ILE A 103 -7.38 4.23 -4.33
C ILE A 103 -7.29 5.53 -3.54
N VAL A 104 -7.57 6.67 -4.17
CA VAL A 104 -7.57 7.99 -3.50
C VAL A 104 -8.54 7.99 -2.32
N ALA A 105 -9.76 7.49 -2.52
CA ALA A 105 -10.73 7.33 -1.43
C ALA A 105 -10.21 6.38 -0.33
N SER A 106 -9.59 5.27 -0.71
CA SER A 106 -9.04 4.29 0.24
C SER A 106 -7.88 4.85 1.07
N ARG A 107 -7.04 5.73 0.50
CA ARG A 107 -5.97 6.44 1.23
C ARG A 107 -6.57 7.30 2.35
N GLU A 108 -7.65 8.04 2.06
CA GLU A 108 -8.35 8.84 3.07
C GLU A 108 -8.91 7.97 4.19
N THR A 109 -9.58 6.87 3.85
CA THR A 109 -10.09 5.91 4.83
C THR A 109 -8.98 5.33 5.68
N VAL A 110 -7.86 4.89 5.09
CA VAL A 110 -6.70 4.37 5.82
C VAL A 110 -6.14 5.42 6.78
N ARG A 111 -6.05 6.68 6.37
CA ARG A 111 -5.60 7.78 7.24
C ARG A 111 -6.54 8.00 8.43
N SER A 112 -7.84 8.07 8.17
CA SER A 112 -8.87 8.21 9.20
C SER A 112 -8.85 7.04 10.18
N SER A 113 -8.87 5.80 9.69
CA SER A 113 -8.84 4.60 10.52
C SER A 113 -7.56 4.51 11.36
N PHE A 114 -6.42 4.93 10.83
CA PHE A 114 -5.18 4.97 11.61
C PHE A 114 -5.25 5.96 12.77
N GLN A 115 -5.86 7.14 12.58
CA GLN A 115 -6.03 8.09 13.69
C GLN A 115 -6.95 7.54 14.77
N ASN A 116 -8.08 6.93 14.39
CA ASN A 116 -8.99 6.29 15.33
C ASN A 116 -8.28 5.19 16.13
N LEU A 117 -7.58 4.27 15.46
CA LEU A 117 -6.81 3.21 16.10
C LEU A 117 -5.77 3.76 17.10
N ARG A 118 -5.11 4.88 16.78
CA ARG A 118 -4.18 5.52 17.72
C ARG A 118 -4.87 6.02 18.99
N GLU A 119 -6.05 6.60 18.85
CA GLU A 119 -6.87 7.08 19.97
C GLU A 119 -7.40 5.91 20.81
N ASP A 120 -7.86 4.84 20.15
CA ASP A 120 -8.35 3.63 20.81
C ASP A 120 -7.24 2.91 21.58
N VAL A 121 -6.05 2.76 20.99
CA VAL A 121 -4.87 2.22 21.68
C VAL A 121 -4.49 3.09 22.89
N ALA A 122 -4.59 4.42 22.78
CA ALA A 122 -4.30 5.31 23.90
C ALA A 122 -5.32 5.13 25.04
N THR A 123 -6.61 5.01 24.71
CA THR A 123 -7.70 4.76 25.67
C THR A 123 -7.56 3.40 26.33
N PHE A 124 -7.29 2.36 25.55
CA PHE A 124 -7.01 1.01 26.04
C PHE A 124 -5.89 1.01 27.08
N ARG A 125 -4.78 1.71 26.80
CA ARG A 125 -3.67 1.85 27.74
C ARG A 125 -4.03 2.65 28.98
N ALA A 126 -4.78 3.73 28.83
CA ALA A 126 -5.23 4.55 29.95
C ALA A 126 -6.16 3.79 30.90
N SER A 127 -6.92 2.80 30.39
CA SER A 127 -7.78 1.93 31.20
C SER A 127 -7.00 0.91 32.06
N GLY A 128 -5.69 0.74 31.81
CA GLY A 128 -4.87 -0.29 32.45
C GLY A 128 -5.13 -1.71 31.93
N ALA A 129 -5.93 -1.85 30.87
CA ALA A 129 -6.12 -3.12 30.18
C ALA A 129 -4.81 -3.61 29.54
N THR A 130 -4.72 -4.92 29.36
CA THR A 130 -3.56 -5.55 28.71
C THR A 130 -4.03 -6.61 27.74
N LEU A 131 -3.31 -6.74 26.62
CA LEU A 131 -3.60 -7.78 25.64
C LEU A 131 -3.30 -9.17 26.22
N THR A 132 -4.15 -10.13 25.87
CA THR A 132 -3.88 -11.56 26.10
C THR A 132 -2.67 -12.02 25.30
N GLU A 133 -2.10 -13.18 25.64
CA GLU A 133 -0.94 -13.71 24.91
C GLU A 133 -1.26 -13.99 23.43
N GLU A 134 -2.46 -14.50 23.15
CA GLU A 134 -2.94 -14.73 21.79
C GLU A 134 -3.06 -13.43 20.99
N GLN A 135 -3.62 -12.38 21.61
CA GLN A 135 -3.71 -11.05 20.99
C GLN A 135 -2.33 -10.45 20.73
N ARG A 136 -1.36 -10.64 21.64
CA ARG A 136 0.02 -10.17 21.44
C ARG A 136 0.70 -10.87 20.27
N ALA A 137 0.56 -12.19 20.17
CA ALA A 137 1.06 -12.96 19.04
C ALA A 137 0.43 -12.46 17.73
N ARG A 138 -0.89 -12.23 17.73
CA ARG A 138 -1.61 -11.72 16.57
C ARG A 138 -1.15 -10.32 16.15
N VAL A 139 -0.91 -9.41 17.11
CA VAL A 139 -0.36 -8.06 16.81
C VAL A 139 1.00 -8.16 16.12
N ILE A 140 1.84 -9.13 16.49
CA ILE A 140 3.15 -9.34 15.85
C ILE A 140 2.95 -9.80 14.40
N GLU A 141 2.08 -10.76 14.15
CA GLU A 141 1.76 -11.24 12.79
C GLU A 141 1.24 -10.09 11.92
N LEU A 142 0.26 -9.33 12.42
CA LEU A 142 -0.31 -8.18 11.73
C LEU A 142 0.74 -7.10 11.46
N THR A 143 1.68 -6.88 12.38
CA THR A 143 2.79 -5.95 12.18
C THR A 143 3.65 -6.38 11.00
N ASP A 144 4.00 -7.67 10.91
CA ASP A 144 4.84 -8.18 9.82
C ASP A 144 4.09 -8.17 8.48
N GLU A 145 2.78 -8.43 8.48
CA GLU A 145 1.94 -8.27 7.30
C GLU A 145 1.92 -6.82 6.79
N VAL A 146 1.71 -5.83 7.66
CA VAL A 146 1.74 -4.41 7.26
C VAL A 146 3.12 -4.01 6.72
N LYS A 147 4.22 -4.56 7.25
CA LYS A 147 5.56 -4.32 6.68
C LYS A 147 5.69 -4.85 5.26
N GLN A 148 5.20 -6.07 5.00
CA GLN A 148 5.24 -6.66 3.67
C GLN A 148 4.40 -5.84 2.68
N ILE A 149 3.20 -5.43 3.08
CA ILE A 149 2.35 -4.54 2.28
C ILE A 149 3.06 -3.21 2.01
N ASN A 150 3.70 -2.62 3.04
CA ASN A 150 4.42 -1.36 2.89
C ASN A 150 5.58 -1.47 1.90
N ALA A 151 6.32 -2.58 1.92
CA ALA A 151 7.38 -2.85 0.96
C ALA A 151 6.83 -2.94 -0.47
N ALA A 152 5.76 -3.72 -0.67
CA ALA A 152 5.12 -3.86 -1.98
C ALA A 152 4.57 -2.53 -2.53
N LEU A 153 3.93 -1.71 -1.67
CA LEU A 153 3.46 -0.38 -2.05
C LEU A 153 4.63 0.52 -2.44
N ARG A 154 5.71 0.54 -1.66
CA ARG A 154 6.90 1.35 -1.94
C ARG A 154 7.58 0.95 -3.24
N ASP A 155 7.71 -0.36 -3.49
CA ASP A 155 8.30 -0.90 -4.73
C ASP A 155 7.45 -0.59 -5.97
N SER A 156 6.16 -0.27 -5.77
CA SER A 156 5.28 0.12 -6.84
C SER A 156 5.37 1.61 -7.24
N ILE A 157 5.95 2.47 -6.39
CA ILE A 157 5.98 3.93 -6.61
C ILE A 157 6.77 4.26 -7.88
N GLY A 158 6.24 5.18 -8.68
CA GLY A 158 6.76 5.59 -9.97
C GLY A 158 6.35 4.66 -11.13
N ASN A 159 5.89 3.43 -10.87
CA ASN A 159 5.68 2.45 -11.94
C ASN A 159 4.56 2.88 -12.89
N CYS A 160 3.41 3.35 -12.39
CA CYS A 160 2.34 3.83 -13.26
C CYS A 160 2.78 5.03 -14.10
N TYR A 161 3.46 6.00 -13.46
CA TYR A 161 3.99 7.16 -14.16
C TYR A 161 4.98 6.78 -15.26
N GLN A 162 5.94 5.89 -14.97
CA GLN A 162 6.94 5.45 -15.95
C GLN A 162 6.29 4.77 -17.15
N ARG A 163 5.27 3.91 -16.92
CA ARG A 163 4.54 3.24 -18.01
C ARG A 163 3.80 4.22 -18.89
N MET A 164 3.03 5.15 -18.30
CA MET A 164 2.28 6.15 -19.06
C MET A 164 3.21 7.15 -19.76
N HIS A 165 4.28 7.58 -19.09
CA HIS A 165 5.27 8.50 -19.66
C HIS A 165 5.97 7.88 -20.88
N ALA A 166 6.24 6.58 -20.87
CA ALA A 166 6.86 5.88 -22.02
C ALA A 166 5.98 5.89 -23.28
N LEU A 167 4.68 6.14 -23.17
CA LEU A 167 3.74 6.25 -24.29
C LEU A 167 3.67 7.65 -24.91
N ARG A 168 4.24 8.68 -24.26
CA ARG A 168 4.15 10.06 -24.73
C ARG A 168 4.80 10.21 -26.10
N GLY A 169 4.05 10.75 -27.06
CA GLY A 169 4.47 10.89 -28.46
C GLY A 169 4.47 9.58 -29.26
N ARG A 170 4.01 8.47 -28.68
CA ARG A 170 3.93 7.14 -29.33
C ARG A 170 2.49 6.66 -29.56
N TYR A 171 1.50 7.50 -29.32
CA TYR A 171 0.08 7.24 -29.58
C TYR A 171 -0.22 7.22 -31.09
N ASN A 172 0.03 6.09 -31.75
CA ASN A 172 -0.31 5.83 -33.14
C ASN A 172 -0.58 4.33 -33.37
N LEU A 173 -1.18 3.99 -34.52
CA LEU A 173 -1.56 2.59 -34.83
C LEU A 173 -0.38 1.62 -34.86
N GLN A 174 0.82 2.08 -35.20
CA GLN A 174 2.02 1.23 -35.24
C GLN A 174 2.43 0.74 -33.85
N ASN A 175 2.09 1.50 -32.79
CA ASN A 175 2.39 1.14 -31.40
C ASN A 175 1.14 0.69 -30.62
N VAL A 176 0.02 0.38 -31.28
CA VAL A 176 -1.26 0.09 -30.59
C VAL A 176 -1.16 -1.05 -29.58
N ASP A 177 -0.36 -2.08 -29.89
CA ASP A 177 -0.09 -3.19 -28.97
C ASP A 177 0.71 -2.78 -27.74
N GLU A 178 1.72 -1.92 -27.92
CA GLU A 178 2.49 -1.39 -26.79
C GLU A 178 1.63 -0.49 -25.90
N ILE A 179 0.75 0.31 -26.49
CA ILE A 179 -0.20 1.16 -25.76
C ILE A 179 -1.15 0.27 -24.95
N LEU A 180 -1.72 -0.76 -25.58
CA LEU A 180 -2.63 -1.70 -24.92
C LEU A 180 -1.94 -2.41 -23.75
N ALA A 181 -0.74 -2.96 -23.97
CA ALA A 181 0.05 -3.63 -22.93
C ALA A 181 0.37 -2.68 -21.75
N ALA A 182 0.74 -1.43 -22.02
CA ALA A 182 1.02 -0.46 -20.98
C ALA A 182 -0.23 -0.11 -20.14
N HIS A 183 -1.44 -0.09 -20.72
CA HIS A 183 -2.67 0.12 -19.95
C HIS A 183 -2.99 -1.09 -19.07
N HIS A 184 -2.78 -2.32 -19.55
CA HIS A 184 -2.90 -3.51 -18.71
C HIS A 184 -1.93 -3.47 -17.53
N ASP A 185 -0.64 -3.19 -17.79
CA ASP A 185 0.37 -3.07 -16.74
C ASP A 185 -0.04 -2.04 -15.66
N VAL A 186 -0.54 -0.87 -16.08
CA VAL A 186 -0.99 0.17 -15.16
C VAL A 186 -2.20 -0.28 -14.35
N LEU A 187 -3.18 -0.91 -14.99
CA LEU A 187 -4.37 -1.42 -14.30
C LEU A 187 -3.97 -2.47 -13.26
N ASP A 188 -3.10 -3.41 -13.60
CA ASP A 188 -2.63 -4.45 -12.69
C ASP A 188 -1.94 -3.87 -11.45
N ILE A 189 -1.08 -2.85 -11.64
CA ILE A 189 -0.42 -2.14 -10.53
C ILE A 189 -1.46 -1.46 -9.63
N LEU A 190 -2.44 -0.77 -10.22
CA LEU A 190 -3.47 -0.07 -9.46
C LEU A 190 -4.37 -1.07 -8.71
N THR A 191 -4.78 -2.16 -9.33
CA THR A 191 -5.56 -3.22 -8.67
C THR A 191 -4.80 -3.83 -7.49
N ALA A 192 -3.50 -4.10 -7.64
CA ALA A 192 -2.66 -4.58 -6.53
C ALA A 192 -2.58 -3.56 -5.38
N ARG A 193 -2.35 -2.28 -5.70
CA ARG A 193 -2.35 -1.18 -4.70
C ARG A 193 -3.69 -1.09 -3.97
N GLN A 194 -4.81 -1.19 -4.68
CA GLN A 194 -6.14 -1.15 -4.08
C GLN A 194 -6.35 -2.33 -3.12
N ALA A 195 -5.97 -3.55 -3.53
CA ALA A 195 -6.07 -4.74 -2.67
C ALA A 195 -5.22 -4.61 -1.39
N HIS A 196 -4.02 -4.05 -1.51
CA HIS A 196 -3.16 -3.77 -0.36
C HIS A 196 -3.79 -2.76 0.62
N LEU A 197 -4.32 -1.64 0.12
CA LEU A 197 -5.02 -0.66 0.96
C LEU A 197 -6.26 -1.24 1.63
N ALA A 198 -7.05 -2.04 0.90
CA ALA A 198 -8.19 -2.73 1.47
C ALA A 198 -7.77 -3.68 2.61
N ARG A 199 -6.66 -4.41 2.43
CA ARG A 199 -6.14 -5.29 3.49
C ARG A 199 -5.68 -4.50 4.73
N ILE A 200 -5.01 -3.36 4.56
CA ILE A 200 -4.62 -2.49 5.67
C ILE A 200 -5.85 -2.05 6.48
N GLN A 201 -6.94 -1.66 5.82
CA GLN A 201 -8.18 -1.29 6.50
C GLN A 201 -8.73 -2.45 7.35
N VAL A 202 -8.71 -3.67 6.82
CA VAL A 202 -9.13 -4.86 7.58
C VAL A 202 -8.22 -5.09 8.78
N ILE A 203 -6.90 -4.93 8.63
CA ILE A 203 -5.94 -5.07 9.74
C ILE A 203 -6.21 -4.04 10.84
N PHE A 204 -6.51 -2.79 10.49
CA PHE A 204 -6.86 -1.76 11.47
C PHE A 204 -8.14 -2.12 12.21
N ALA A 205 -9.18 -2.55 11.50
CA ALA A 205 -10.42 -2.99 12.13
C ALA A 205 -10.23 -4.21 13.05
N GLU A 206 -9.38 -5.18 12.66
CA GLU A 206 -9.02 -6.32 13.51
C GLU A 206 -8.36 -5.85 14.82
N LEU A 207 -7.48 -4.85 14.76
CA LEU A 207 -6.80 -4.31 15.94
C LEU A 207 -7.71 -3.45 16.82
N ASP A 208 -8.58 -2.63 16.23
CA ASP A 208 -9.58 -1.85 16.97
C ASP A 208 -10.41 -2.77 17.87
N LEU A 209 -10.84 -3.93 17.34
CA LEU A 209 -11.59 -4.92 18.12
C LEU A 209 -10.78 -5.53 19.27
N MET A 210 -9.45 -5.65 19.14
CA MET A 210 -8.59 -6.16 20.21
C MET A 210 -8.37 -5.15 21.33
N VAL A 211 -8.38 -3.85 20.99
CA VAL A 211 -8.16 -2.76 21.95
C VAL A 211 -9.46 -2.10 22.41
N ALA A 212 -10.61 -2.55 21.91
CA ALA A 212 -11.91 -2.10 22.38
C ALA A 212 -12.08 -2.38 23.88
N VAL A 213 -12.26 -1.31 24.66
CA VAL A 213 -12.56 -1.41 26.09
C VAL A 213 -14.07 -1.63 26.23
N PRO A 214 -14.55 -2.71 26.89
CA PRO A 214 -15.97 -2.87 27.14
C PRO A 214 -16.50 -1.70 27.97
N GLU A 215 -17.60 -1.08 27.55
CA GLU A 215 -18.30 -0.10 28.38
C GLU A 215 -18.73 -0.79 29.68
N ALA A 216 -18.35 -0.20 30.82
CA ALA A 216 -18.60 -0.71 32.16
C ALA A 216 -20.04 -0.48 32.63
#